data_AF-A0A484BR34-F1
#
_entry.id   AF-A0A484BR34-F1
#
_cell.length_a   1.000
_cell.length_b   1.000
_cell.length_c   1.000
_cell.angle_alpha   90.00
_cell.angle_beta   90.00
_cell.angle_gamma   90.00
#
_symmetry.space_group_name_H-M   'P 1'
#
loop_
_entity.id
_entity.type
_entity.pdbx_description
1 polymer ?
#
loop_
_entity_poly.entity_id
_entity_poly.type
_entity_poly.pdbx_seq_one_letter_code
_entity_poly.pdbx_strand_id
1 'polypeptide(L)'
;MKLFMWNVWNAEKRVKLHHRYAMPMMMTMMMMMMAMIMMVMLRAADASVEATNATCKHATNMWGDPNPNIFYVCSVADQMPLQLHCPQGRGFFNGHGHLGCLPYDQWPACRPTVEPTSSCSGNGSATAHAKDQPWAALDPNRFYMCPGVNAAPLLLDCTSGKGFVQTAKTRGCADWSHWRREMQCEAYY
;
A
#
# COMPACT_ATOMS: atom_id res chain seq x y z
N MET A 1 -20.75 -73.20 -23.64
CA MET A 1 -20.65 -71.80 -24.11
C MET A 1 -21.55 -70.88 -23.28
N LYS A 2 -21.10 -70.38 -22.12
CA LYS A 2 -21.86 -69.36 -21.34
C LYS A 2 -20.96 -68.39 -20.55
N LEU A 3 -19.66 -68.68 -20.44
CA LEU A 3 -18.69 -67.87 -19.70
C LEU A 3 -18.10 -66.68 -20.49
N PHE A 4 -18.24 -66.65 -21.82
CA PHE A 4 -17.62 -65.59 -22.64
C PHE A 4 -18.45 -64.30 -22.77
N MET A 5 -19.78 -64.34 -22.56
CA MET A 5 -20.63 -63.15 -22.71
C MET A 5 -20.65 -62.23 -21.48
N TRP A 6 -20.23 -62.70 -20.31
CA TRP A 6 -20.31 -61.91 -19.08
C TRP A 6 -19.21 -60.84 -18.96
N ASN A 7 -18.06 -61.05 -19.60
CA ASN A 7 -16.93 -60.12 -19.52
C ASN A 7 -17.07 -58.91 -20.44
N VAL A 8 -17.71 -59.05 -21.61
CA VAL A 8 -17.86 -57.95 -22.58
C VAL A 8 -18.82 -56.88 -22.06
N TRP A 9 -19.90 -57.29 -21.38
CA TRP A 9 -20.93 -56.36 -20.89
C TRP A 9 -20.46 -55.48 -19.72
N ASN A 10 -19.47 -55.93 -18.95
CA ASN A 10 -18.89 -55.18 -17.83
C ASN A 10 -17.83 -54.15 -18.26
N ALA A 11 -17.19 -54.33 -19.43
CA ALA A 11 -16.19 -53.41 -19.95
C ALA A 11 -16.82 -52.13 -20.54
N GLU A 12 -17.92 -52.28 -21.29
CA GLU A 12 -18.62 -51.12 -21.89
C GLU A 12 -19.21 -50.16 -20.84
N LYS A 13 -19.70 -50.68 -19.70
CA LYS A 13 -20.27 -49.84 -18.63
C LYS A 13 -19.20 -49.00 -17.92
N ARG A 14 -17.96 -49.49 -17.79
CA ARG A 14 -16.87 -48.72 -17.15
C ARG A 14 -16.36 -47.58 -18.03
N VAL A 15 -16.27 -47.77 -19.34
CA VAL A 15 -15.82 -46.72 -20.28
C VAL A 15 -16.81 -45.56 -20.32
N LYS A 16 -18.12 -45.84 -20.35
CA LYS A 16 -19.16 -44.80 -20.32
C LYS A 16 -19.22 -44.01 -19.00
N LEU A 17 -18.84 -44.62 -17.88
CA LEU A 17 -18.81 -43.94 -16.58
C LEU A 17 -17.61 -42.99 -16.47
N HIS A 18 -16.41 -43.41 -16.91
CA HIS A 18 -15.24 -42.52 -16.91
C HIS A 18 -15.41 -41.29 -17.82
N HIS A 19 -16.08 -41.43 -18.96
CA HIS A 19 -16.31 -40.30 -19.87
C HIS A 19 -17.30 -39.25 -19.32
N ARG A 20 -18.26 -39.64 -18.47
CA ARG A 20 -19.25 -38.70 -17.90
C ARG A 20 -18.73 -37.87 -16.74
N TYR A 21 -17.71 -38.34 -16.01
CA TYR A 21 -17.18 -37.64 -14.83
C TYR A 21 -15.80 -36.99 -15.06
N ALA A 22 -14.99 -37.47 -16.00
CA ALA A 22 -13.67 -36.89 -16.25
C ALA A 22 -13.73 -35.54 -16.99
N MET A 23 -14.64 -35.39 -17.96
CA MET A 23 -14.78 -34.16 -18.75
C MET A 23 -15.20 -32.91 -17.94
N PRO A 24 -16.21 -32.96 -17.04
CA PRO A 24 -16.58 -31.78 -16.25
C PRO A 24 -15.52 -31.43 -15.19
N MET A 25 -14.76 -32.41 -14.69
CA MET A 25 -13.71 -32.18 -13.70
C MET A 25 -12.48 -31.48 -14.32
N MET A 26 -12.12 -31.84 -15.55
CA MET A 26 -11.01 -31.20 -16.27
C MET A 26 -11.36 -29.75 -16.68
N MET A 27 -12.62 -29.51 -17.09
CA MET A 27 -13.09 -28.15 -17.44
C MET A 27 -13.13 -27.21 -16.22
N THR A 28 -13.55 -27.71 -15.07
CA THR A 28 -13.58 -26.91 -13.83
C THR A 28 -12.17 -26.58 -13.31
N MET A 29 -11.21 -27.51 -13.44
CA MET A 29 -9.80 -27.21 -13.12
C MET A 29 -9.19 -26.17 -14.07
N MET A 30 -9.47 -26.23 -15.37
CA MET A 30 -8.99 -25.22 -16.33
C MET A 30 -9.57 -23.83 -16.04
N MET A 31 -10.86 -23.74 -15.68
CA MET A 31 -11.48 -22.46 -15.32
C MET A 31 -10.91 -21.88 -14.03
N MET A 32 -10.64 -22.70 -13.01
CA MET A 32 -9.97 -22.21 -11.78
C MET A 32 -8.55 -21.73 -12.05
N MET A 33 -7.79 -22.41 -12.91
CA MET A 33 -6.44 -21.97 -13.28
C MET A 33 -6.47 -20.62 -14.01
N MET A 34 -7.37 -20.45 -14.98
CA MET A 34 -7.56 -19.17 -15.67
C MET A 34 -7.99 -18.03 -14.73
N ALA A 35 -8.88 -18.32 -13.77
CA ALA A 35 -9.30 -17.34 -12.77
C ALA A 35 -8.14 -16.90 -11.85
N MET A 36 -7.26 -17.83 -11.46
CA MET A 36 -6.06 -17.49 -10.68
C MET A 36 -5.07 -16.66 -11.49
N ILE A 37 -4.86 -16.97 -12.78
CA ILE A 37 -3.99 -16.18 -13.67
C ILE A 37 -4.55 -14.75 -13.83
N MET A 38 -5.86 -14.59 -14.00
CA MET A 38 -6.48 -13.26 -14.07
C MET A 38 -6.33 -12.45 -12.78
N MET A 39 -6.43 -13.08 -11.59
CA MET A 39 -6.17 -12.37 -10.32
C MET A 39 -4.70 -11.94 -10.15
N VAL A 40 -3.74 -12.72 -10.65
CA VAL A 40 -2.31 -12.32 -10.62
C VAL A 40 -2.05 -11.13 -11.54
N MET A 41 -2.65 -11.09 -12.72
CA MET A 41 -2.55 -9.94 -13.63
C MET A 41 -3.21 -8.68 -13.04
N LEU A 42 -4.30 -8.82 -12.29
CA LEU A 42 -4.98 -7.68 -11.65
C LEU A 42 -4.12 -7.00 -10.57
N ARG A 43 -3.22 -7.74 -9.91
CA ARG A 43 -2.29 -7.16 -8.92
C ARG A 43 -1.11 -6.41 -9.52
N ALA A 44 -0.82 -6.62 -10.81
CA ALA A 44 0.28 -5.93 -11.50
C ALA A 44 -0.13 -4.59 -12.12
N ALA A 45 -1.43 -4.25 -12.11
CA ALA A 45 -1.98 -3.09 -12.83
C ALA A 45 -1.97 -1.77 -12.03
N ASP A 46 -1.56 -1.76 -10.75
CA ASP A 46 -1.60 -0.54 -9.92
C ASP A 46 -0.36 0.38 -10.07
N ALA A 47 0.53 0.12 -11.04
CA ALA A 47 1.51 1.11 -11.47
C ALA A 47 0.89 1.98 -12.56
N SER A 48 -0.02 2.90 -12.19
CA SER A 48 -0.51 3.93 -13.11
C SER A 48 0.66 4.86 -13.49
N VAL A 49 1.08 4.77 -14.75
CA VAL A 49 2.11 5.64 -15.32
C VAL A 49 1.42 6.87 -15.89
N GLU A 50 1.46 7.98 -15.16
CA GLU A 50 1.01 9.28 -15.67
C GLU A 50 2.19 10.07 -16.24
N ALA A 51 2.00 10.67 -17.41
CA ALA A 51 2.96 11.59 -17.98
C ALA A 51 2.96 12.90 -17.17
N THR A 52 4.12 13.24 -16.61
CA THR A 52 4.34 14.38 -15.72
C THR A 52 5.12 15.49 -16.43
N ASN A 53 4.95 16.74 -15.98
CA ASN A 53 5.72 17.91 -16.45
C ASN A 53 7.14 17.97 -15.88
N ALA A 54 7.59 16.94 -15.16
CA ALA A 54 8.96 16.81 -14.72
C ALA A 54 9.89 16.58 -15.93
N THR A 55 11.15 17.02 -15.82
CA THR A 55 12.21 16.70 -16.79
C THR A 55 13.10 15.60 -16.22
N CYS A 56 13.59 14.68 -17.05
CA CYS A 56 14.52 13.66 -16.59
C CYS A 56 15.77 14.32 -16.03
N LYS A 57 16.07 14.06 -14.74
CA LYS A 57 17.29 14.56 -14.11
C LYS A 57 18.53 13.83 -14.65
N HIS A 58 18.43 12.50 -14.84
CA HIS A 58 19.42 11.65 -15.53
C HIS A 58 18.72 10.37 -16.06
N ALA A 59 19.32 9.71 -17.06
CA ALA A 59 18.75 8.54 -17.75
C ALA A 59 18.45 7.32 -16.84
N THR A 60 19.09 7.23 -15.67
CA THR A 60 18.93 6.09 -14.74
C THR A 60 18.54 6.49 -13.32
N ASN A 61 18.31 7.79 -13.05
CA ASN A 61 18.10 8.23 -11.67
C ASN A 61 16.62 8.25 -11.31
N MET A 62 16.34 7.71 -10.13
CA MET A 62 15.06 7.79 -9.46
C MET A 62 15.08 8.97 -8.49
N TRP A 63 13.98 9.70 -8.38
CA TRP A 63 13.84 10.80 -7.41
C TRP A 63 12.40 10.90 -6.89
N GLY A 64 12.23 11.44 -5.70
CA GLY A 64 10.95 11.58 -5.05
C GLY A 64 10.20 12.85 -5.43
N ASP A 65 8.90 12.81 -5.22
CA ASP A 65 8.06 13.99 -5.08
C ASP A 65 8.05 14.47 -3.61
N PRO A 66 7.70 15.73 -3.31
CA PRO A 66 7.35 16.12 -1.95
C PRO A 66 6.34 15.16 -1.30
N ASN A 67 5.34 14.69 -2.06
CA ASN A 67 4.44 13.62 -1.66
C ASN A 67 5.22 12.30 -1.53
N PRO A 68 5.35 11.73 -0.33
CA PRO A 68 6.12 10.52 -0.13
C PRO A 68 5.54 9.30 -0.85
N ASN A 69 4.28 9.34 -1.28
CA ASN A 69 3.69 8.23 -2.04
C ASN A 69 4.07 8.28 -3.53
N ILE A 70 4.71 9.34 -4.01
CA ILE A 70 5.03 9.55 -5.43
C ILE A 70 6.54 9.59 -5.62
N PHE A 71 6.99 8.92 -6.67
CA PHE A 71 8.37 9.00 -7.14
C PHE A 71 8.41 8.94 -8.67
N TYR A 72 9.57 9.29 -9.20
CA TYR A 72 9.80 9.41 -10.62
C TYR A 72 10.99 8.56 -11.04
N VAL A 73 10.88 7.95 -12.22
CA VAL A 73 11.97 7.25 -12.90
C VAL A 73 12.01 7.73 -14.34
N CYS A 74 13.19 7.91 -14.93
CA CYS A 74 13.30 8.26 -16.34
C CYS A 74 13.07 7.02 -17.24
N SER A 75 12.17 7.12 -18.21
CA SER A 75 12.06 6.13 -19.30
C SER A 75 13.33 6.16 -20.14
N VAL A 76 14.01 5.02 -20.26
CA VAL A 76 15.20 4.90 -21.12
C VAL A 76 14.83 5.12 -22.60
N ALA A 77 13.65 4.65 -23.01
CA ALA A 77 13.19 4.70 -24.40
C ALA A 77 12.84 6.13 -24.84
N ASP A 78 12.11 6.86 -24.01
CA ASP A 78 11.50 8.13 -24.40
C ASP A 78 12.15 9.36 -23.73
N GLN A 79 13.11 9.15 -22.81
CA GLN A 79 13.71 10.20 -21.97
C GLN A 79 12.66 11.06 -21.26
N MET A 80 11.51 10.47 -20.94
CA MET A 80 10.40 11.10 -20.23
C MET A 80 10.29 10.57 -18.80
N PRO A 81 10.04 11.43 -17.80
CA PRO A 81 9.78 10.96 -16.44
C PRO A 81 8.45 10.23 -16.36
N LEU A 82 8.51 9.05 -15.75
CA LEU A 82 7.36 8.24 -15.40
C LEU A 82 7.04 8.49 -13.93
N GLN A 83 5.84 8.99 -13.66
CA GLN A 83 5.34 9.08 -12.29
C GLN A 83 4.88 7.70 -11.82
N LEU A 84 5.32 7.30 -10.65
CA LEU A 84 5.02 6.02 -10.03
C LEU A 84 4.64 6.23 -8.57
N HIS A 85 3.93 5.24 -8.01
CA HIS A 85 3.48 5.28 -6.62
C HIS A 85 4.15 4.20 -5.77
N CYS A 86 4.46 4.54 -4.53
CA CYS A 86 4.87 3.54 -3.55
C CYS A 86 3.67 2.68 -3.12
N PRO A 87 3.88 1.38 -2.82
CA PRO A 87 2.83 0.54 -2.24
C PRO A 87 2.30 1.10 -0.92
N GLN A 88 1.07 0.72 -0.58
CA GLN A 88 0.43 1.10 0.69
C GLN A 88 1.31 0.78 1.91
N GLY A 89 1.35 1.72 2.86
CA GLY A 89 2.18 1.64 4.07
C GLY A 89 3.67 1.91 3.84
N ARG A 90 4.06 2.36 2.63
CA ARG A 90 5.43 2.74 2.29
C ARG A 90 5.44 4.13 1.68
N GLY A 91 6.60 4.79 1.78
CA GLY A 91 6.87 6.02 1.07
C GLY A 91 8.29 6.08 0.55
N PHE A 92 8.49 6.90 -0.47
CA PHE A 92 9.76 7.15 -1.10
C PHE A 92 10.70 7.90 -0.17
N PHE A 93 11.91 7.37 -0.04
CA PHE A 93 12.97 7.93 0.77
C PHE A 93 14.29 7.89 -0.02
N ASN A 94 15.02 9.00 0.02
CA ASN A 94 16.33 9.13 -0.62
C ASN A 94 17.31 9.83 0.33
N GLY A 95 18.09 9.06 1.08
CA GLY A 95 19.01 9.59 2.07
C GLY A 95 19.59 8.51 2.96
N HIS A 96 20.61 8.85 3.74
CA HIS A 96 21.24 7.93 4.71
C HIS A 96 21.60 6.54 4.15
N GLY A 97 21.98 6.46 2.87
CA GLY A 97 22.30 5.20 2.19
C GLY A 97 21.10 4.40 1.67
N HIS A 98 19.88 4.93 1.78
CA HIS A 98 18.66 4.32 1.26
C HIS A 98 18.12 5.09 0.06
N LEU A 99 17.58 4.36 -0.93
CA LEU A 99 16.93 4.91 -2.10
C LEU A 99 15.75 4.01 -2.51
N GLY A 100 14.53 4.54 -2.42
CA GLY A 100 13.30 3.86 -2.88
C GLY A 100 12.16 3.85 -1.87
N CYS A 101 11.16 3.01 -2.11
CA CYS A 101 9.97 2.89 -1.25
C CYS A 101 10.26 2.06 0.01
N LEU A 102 10.39 2.74 1.14
CA LEU A 102 10.59 2.14 2.46
C LEU A 102 9.29 2.13 3.27
N PRO A 103 9.04 1.11 4.10
CA PRO A 103 8.02 1.16 5.15
C PRO A 103 8.21 2.38 6.05
N TYR A 104 7.11 3.06 6.42
CA TYR A 104 7.17 4.30 7.22
C TYR A 104 7.80 4.10 8.61
N ASP A 105 7.63 2.91 9.19
CA ASP A 105 8.24 2.48 10.46
C ASP A 105 9.76 2.25 10.35
N GLN A 106 10.30 2.15 9.13
CA GLN A 106 11.71 1.92 8.83
C GLN A 106 12.41 3.18 8.30
N TRP A 107 11.72 4.30 8.21
CA TRP A 107 12.32 5.55 7.74
C TRP A 107 13.43 6.02 8.70
N PRO A 108 14.67 6.23 8.22
CA PRO A 108 15.78 6.71 9.06
C PRO A 108 15.61 8.15 9.56
N ALA A 109 14.80 8.95 8.87
CA ALA A 109 14.48 10.34 9.20
C ALA A 109 13.01 10.63 8.87
N CYS A 110 12.55 11.88 9.06
CA CYS A 110 11.19 12.31 8.67
C CYS A 110 10.06 11.64 9.46
N ARG A 111 10.35 11.13 10.66
CA ARG A 111 9.38 10.42 11.52
C ARG A 111 8.93 11.30 12.68
N PRO A 112 7.74 11.05 13.24
CA PRO A 112 7.38 11.62 14.54
C PRO A 112 8.44 11.22 15.58
N THR A 113 8.92 12.18 16.36
CA THR A 113 9.91 11.97 17.43
C THR A 113 9.34 11.31 18.68
N VAL A 114 8.00 11.16 18.74
CA VAL A 114 7.29 10.55 19.87
C VAL A 114 6.39 9.46 19.30
N GLU A 115 6.69 8.21 19.62
CA GLU A 115 5.70 7.15 19.45
C GLU A 115 4.55 7.43 20.43
N PRO A 116 3.30 7.56 19.97
CA PRO A 116 2.25 7.96 20.87
C PRO A 116 1.82 6.76 21.70
N THR A 117 2.37 6.62 22.90
CA THR A 117 1.71 5.90 24.00
C THR A 117 0.47 6.65 24.51
N SER A 118 -0.01 7.66 23.78
CA SER A 118 -1.15 8.50 24.14
C SER A 118 -2.45 7.69 24.07
N SER A 119 -2.88 7.27 25.24
CA SER A 119 -4.23 6.75 25.47
C SER A 119 -5.20 7.91 25.71
N CYS A 120 -6.48 7.68 25.44
CA CYS A 120 -7.54 8.63 25.81
C CYS A 120 -7.86 8.60 27.32
N SER A 121 -6.95 8.13 28.18
CA SER A 121 -7.26 7.75 29.56
C SER A 121 -7.24 8.93 30.52
N GLY A 122 -8.42 9.33 31.01
CA GLY A 122 -8.56 10.56 31.79
C GLY A 122 -8.64 10.38 33.29
N ASN A 123 -7.54 10.71 33.97
CA ASN A 123 -7.59 11.01 35.40
C ASN A 123 -8.04 12.46 35.64
N GLY A 124 -9.32 12.74 35.34
CA GLY A 124 -10.07 13.79 36.04
C GLY A 124 -10.09 15.21 35.47
N SER A 125 -9.54 15.50 34.28
CA SER A 125 -9.87 16.76 33.61
C SER A 125 -9.82 16.65 32.09
N ALA A 126 -10.93 17.03 31.43
CA ALA A 126 -11.02 17.16 29.98
C ALA A 126 -9.91 18.07 29.38
N THR A 127 -9.33 18.95 30.18
CA THR A 127 -8.24 19.87 29.77
C THR A 127 -6.88 19.19 29.62
N ALA A 128 -6.63 18.05 30.25
CA ALA A 128 -5.35 17.33 30.13
C ALA A 128 -5.25 16.61 28.77
N HIS A 129 -6.37 16.11 28.23
CA HIS A 129 -6.40 15.41 26.93
C HIS A 129 -6.32 16.33 25.72
N ALA A 130 -6.86 17.54 25.83
CA ALA A 130 -6.94 18.46 24.69
C ALA A 130 -5.55 18.95 24.23
N LYS A 131 -4.56 19.00 25.12
CA LYS A 131 -3.24 19.57 24.80
C LYS A 131 -2.41 18.71 23.84
N ASP A 132 -2.62 17.40 23.84
CA ASP A 132 -1.80 16.45 23.08
C ASP A 132 -2.54 15.83 21.89
N GLN A 133 -3.75 16.32 21.59
CA GLN A 133 -4.55 15.89 20.45
C GLN A 133 -4.67 16.97 19.35
N PRO A 134 -4.86 16.58 18.09
CA PRO A 134 -4.53 15.26 17.52
C PRO A 134 -3.02 14.97 17.54
N TRP A 135 -2.62 13.71 17.39
CA TRP A 135 -1.20 13.31 17.35
C TRP A 135 -0.86 12.46 16.13
N ALA A 136 0.39 12.53 15.67
CA ALA A 136 0.84 11.92 14.43
C ALA A 136 0.88 10.39 14.53
N ALA A 137 0.50 9.72 13.45
CA ALA A 137 0.80 8.30 13.26
C ALA A 137 2.16 8.13 12.56
N LEU A 138 2.63 6.88 12.44
CA LEU A 138 3.83 6.57 11.65
C LEU A 138 3.64 6.87 10.17
N ASP A 139 2.44 6.60 9.64
CA ASP A 139 2.05 7.01 8.30
C ASP A 139 1.86 8.54 8.29
N PRO A 140 2.64 9.29 7.49
CA PRO A 140 2.58 10.74 7.43
C PRO A 140 1.21 11.30 7.02
N ASN A 141 0.36 10.55 6.34
CA ASN A 141 -0.99 11.00 5.99
C ASN A 141 -1.99 10.79 7.15
N ARG A 142 -1.59 10.11 8.23
CA ARG A 142 -2.51 9.68 9.29
C ARG A 142 -2.22 10.33 10.63
N PHE A 143 -3.27 10.43 11.42
CA PHE A 143 -3.22 10.94 12.77
C PHE A 143 -4.28 10.29 13.64
N TYR A 144 -4.07 10.35 14.95
CA TYR A 144 -5.02 9.87 15.92
C TYR A 144 -5.73 11.02 16.63
N MET A 145 -6.98 10.79 17.02
CA MET A 145 -7.80 11.71 17.80
C MET A 145 -8.71 10.94 18.75
N CYS A 146 -8.96 11.45 19.96
CA CYS A 146 -9.94 10.84 20.85
C CYS A 146 -11.33 11.43 20.60
N PRO A 147 -12.36 10.59 20.39
CA PRO A 147 -13.73 11.06 20.26
C PRO A 147 -14.36 11.41 21.62
N GLY A 148 -13.73 11.00 22.73
CA GLY A 148 -14.18 11.26 24.08
C GLY A 148 -13.19 10.74 25.13
N VAL A 149 -13.48 11.00 26.40
CA VAL A 149 -12.68 10.52 27.54
C VAL A 149 -12.82 8.99 27.65
N ASN A 150 -11.70 8.30 27.85
CA ASN A 150 -11.60 6.83 27.92
C ASN A 150 -12.10 6.07 26.68
N ALA A 151 -12.30 6.77 25.54
CA ALA A 151 -12.64 6.13 24.28
C ALA A 151 -11.41 5.51 23.61
N ALA A 152 -11.62 4.61 22.65
CA ALA A 152 -10.52 4.18 21.79
C ALA A 152 -10.08 5.35 20.87
N PRO A 153 -8.77 5.61 20.69
CA PRO A 153 -8.30 6.57 19.70
C PRO A 153 -8.78 6.18 18.29
N LEU A 154 -9.30 7.16 17.55
CA LEU A 154 -9.64 7.00 16.15
C LEU A 154 -8.42 7.33 15.30
N LEU A 155 -8.06 6.44 14.37
CA LEU A 155 -7.08 6.70 13.32
C LEU A 155 -7.80 7.34 12.13
N LEU A 156 -7.35 8.52 11.72
CA LEU A 156 -7.95 9.35 10.68
C LEU A 156 -6.89 9.70 9.63
N ASP A 157 -7.35 9.94 8.40
CA ASP A 157 -6.51 10.35 7.28
C ASP A 157 -6.64 11.87 7.04
N CYS A 158 -5.54 12.50 6.66
CA CYS A 158 -5.56 13.82 6.04
C CYS A 158 -6.16 13.73 4.64
N THR A 159 -6.75 14.84 4.17
CA THR A 159 -7.23 14.93 2.79
C THR A 159 -6.09 14.64 1.80
N SER A 160 -6.43 14.15 0.59
CA SER A 160 -5.45 13.83 -0.43
C SER A 160 -4.47 14.99 -0.69
N GLY A 161 -3.18 14.66 -0.87
CA GLY A 161 -2.11 15.65 -1.07
C GLY A 161 -1.56 16.29 0.20
N LYS A 162 -1.98 15.83 1.39
CA LYS A 162 -1.55 16.40 2.67
C LYS A 162 -0.94 15.36 3.62
N GLY A 163 -0.02 15.83 4.46
CA GLY A 163 0.55 15.10 5.60
C GLY A 163 0.21 15.78 6.92
N PHE A 164 0.13 15.00 7.98
CA PHE A 164 -0.12 15.50 9.33
C PHE A 164 1.16 16.00 9.98
N VAL A 165 1.13 17.25 10.44
CA VAL A 165 2.22 17.91 11.16
C VAL A 165 1.88 17.93 12.65
N GLN A 166 2.85 17.57 13.48
CA GLN A 166 2.78 17.73 14.93
C GLN A 166 4.10 18.30 15.46
N THR A 167 4.21 19.62 15.48
CA THR A 167 5.32 20.35 16.10
C THR A 167 4.83 21.15 17.30
N ALA A 168 5.74 21.82 18.01
CA ALA A 168 5.38 22.71 19.11
C ALA A 168 4.57 23.94 18.64
N LYS A 169 4.66 24.30 17.35
CA LYS A 169 4.04 25.50 16.77
C LYS A 169 2.85 25.18 15.88
N THR A 170 2.85 24.02 15.24
CA THR A 170 1.92 23.64 14.18
C THR A 170 1.32 22.27 14.47
N ARG A 171 0.00 22.15 14.38
CA ARG A 171 -0.70 20.87 14.51
C ARG A 171 -1.85 20.80 13.52
N GLY A 172 -1.82 19.79 12.65
CA GLY A 172 -2.86 19.56 11.64
C GLY A 172 -2.32 19.10 10.29
N CYS A 173 -3.24 18.90 9.34
CA CYS A 173 -2.90 18.50 7.98
C CYS A 173 -2.38 19.68 7.16
N ALA A 174 -1.25 19.50 6.48
CA ALA A 174 -0.65 20.49 5.60
C ALA A 174 -0.20 19.85 4.28
N ASP A 175 -0.03 20.66 3.24
CA ASP A 175 0.48 20.16 1.96
C ASP A 175 1.88 19.56 2.11
N TRP A 176 2.21 18.56 1.29
CA TRP A 176 3.43 17.77 1.46
C TRP A 176 4.72 18.61 1.50
N SER A 177 4.83 19.68 0.72
CA SER A 177 5.99 20.58 0.77
C SER A 177 6.12 21.31 2.12
N HIS A 178 5.00 21.66 2.76
CA HIS A 178 5.02 22.25 4.10
C HIS A 178 5.31 21.20 5.17
N TRP A 179 4.70 20.01 5.04
CA TRP A 179 5.00 18.86 5.90
C TRP A 179 6.49 18.53 5.88
N ARG A 180 7.12 18.48 4.69
CA ARG A 180 8.55 18.22 4.53
C ARG A 180 9.40 19.24 5.28
N ARG A 181 9.01 20.51 5.27
CA ARG A 181 9.71 21.60 5.98
C ARG A 181 9.58 21.47 7.50
N GLU A 182 8.37 21.27 8.00
CA GLU A 182 8.10 21.15 9.44
C GLU A 182 8.77 19.90 10.05
N MET A 183 8.84 18.81 9.28
CA MET A 183 9.51 17.57 9.66
C MET A 183 11.02 17.55 9.32
N GLN A 184 11.56 18.67 8.82
CA GLN A 184 12.98 18.84 8.46
C GLN A 184 13.50 17.77 7.50
N CYS A 185 12.71 17.44 6.48
CA CYS A 185 12.98 16.35 5.56
C CYS A 185 12.95 16.74 4.08
N GLU A 186 13.19 18.01 3.78
CA GLU A 186 13.32 18.50 2.41
C GLU A 186 14.51 17.87 1.65
N ALA A 187 15.50 17.33 2.36
CA ALA A 187 16.69 16.71 1.77
C ALA A 187 16.55 15.21 1.48
N TYR A 188 15.41 14.59 1.80
CA TYR A 188 15.26 13.12 1.83
C TYR A 188 14.30 12.53 0.78
N TYR A 189 14.08 13.23 -0.33
CA TYR A 189 13.26 12.76 -1.45
C TYR A 189 13.92 13.12 -2.79
#